data_AF-A0A2R8AUB6-F1
#
_entry.id   AF-A0A2R8AUB6-F1
#
_cell.length_a   1.000
_cell.length_b   1.000
_cell.length_c   1.000
_cell.angle_alpha   90.00
_cell.angle_beta   90.00
_cell.angle_gamma   90.00
#
_symmetry.space_group_name_H-M   'P 1'
#
loop_
_entity.id
_entity.type
_entity.pdbx_description
1 polymer ?
#
loop_
_entity_poly.entity_id
_entity_poly.type
_entity_poly.pdbx_seq_one_letter_code
_entity_poly.pdbx_strand_id
1 'polypeptide(L)'
;MLRIPNIRHMRVFLVAVQTGSISLAAQECHLSQPAASQAIAGLEAEVGAQLLVRRTRDLVPTPCGAMFVRRVEAALQHLRFGARGAQRAATGEARKRAHPFDTQMTAAQLRALIAIANTGSFTVAAMQLGLSQPTVHRAARNLEALAAVPLFTATAVGVELTASAQALVLGAKLAHSEIRQGIEEIGTELGQDRGTINLGSMPLARTSIVPRAVHDFVQSTEGAQVRVVDGRYPQLLRSLREGDLDLLIGAMRSPCPAEDVVQETLFHDDLAIVARPQHPLFRKAEVTLDDTLNYPWVAPPRETPAGQYLYETLRIHERAVTPVRVVSSSLVFLRGTLALGDYITIISRHQISVEEGLGKILPLPIRLEGNARAIGLTYRSNWRPTATQKDFIEKLRRVALASQRVEDVPNAAV
;
A
#
# COMPACT_ATOMS: atom_id res chain seq x y z
N MET A 1 5.69 15.59 -6.60
CA MET A 1 5.94 14.76 -5.41
C MET A 1 6.06 15.71 -4.23
N LEU A 2 5.19 15.59 -3.22
CA LEU A 2 5.30 16.40 -2.01
C LEU A 2 6.68 16.18 -1.39
N ARG A 3 7.36 17.27 -1.01
CA ARG A 3 8.68 17.20 -0.41
C ARG A 3 8.52 16.96 1.08
N ILE A 4 9.34 16.08 1.65
CA ILE A 4 9.45 15.96 3.12
C ILE A 4 9.90 17.35 3.65
N PRO A 5 9.13 17.99 4.54
CA PRO A 5 9.52 19.24 5.17
C PRO A 5 10.82 19.12 5.94
N ASN A 6 11.42 20.26 6.25
CA ASN A 6 12.63 20.26 7.06
C ASN A 6 12.36 19.64 8.45
N ILE A 7 13.09 18.55 8.76
CA ILE A 7 12.94 17.79 10.01
C ILE A 7 13.19 18.68 11.24
N ARG A 8 14.13 19.61 11.14
CA ARG A 8 14.39 20.56 12.23
C ARG A 8 13.22 21.50 12.44
N HIS A 9 12.58 21.98 11.37
CA HIS A 9 11.42 22.86 11.48
C HIS A 9 10.24 22.14 12.13
N MET A 10 10.00 20.88 11.75
CA MET A 10 9.00 20.01 12.38
C MET A 10 9.22 19.85 13.89
N ARG A 11 10.48 19.68 14.32
CA ARG A 11 10.83 19.60 15.75
C ARG A 11 10.58 20.92 16.48
N VAL A 12 11.04 22.03 15.92
CA VAL A 12 10.79 23.37 16.49
C VAL A 12 9.30 23.63 16.65
N PHE A 13 8.50 23.26 15.63
CA PHE A 13 7.05 23.35 15.68
C PHE A 13 6.46 22.56 16.85
N LEU A 14 6.80 21.28 17.02
CA LEU A 14 6.29 20.48 18.14
C LEU A 14 6.68 21.06 19.50
N VAL A 15 7.94 21.48 19.67
CA VAL A 15 8.39 22.06 20.94
C VAL A 15 7.69 23.40 21.21
N ALA A 16 7.45 24.21 20.18
CA ALA A 16 6.70 25.46 20.31
C ALA A 16 5.23 25.24 20.73
N VAL A 17 4.59 24.17 20.26
CA VAL A 17 3.26 23.75 20.71
C VAL A 17 3.30 23.29 22.17
N GLN A 18 4.28 22.46 22.54
CA GLN A 18 4.39 21.90 23.89
C GLN A 18 4.69 22.96 24.96
N THR A 19 5.58 23.91 24.64
CA THR A 19 6.01 24.96 25.58
C THR A 19 5.11 26.20 25.56
N GLY A 20 4.23 26.33 24.56
CA GLY A 20 3.44 27.55 24.32
C GLY A 20 4.28 28.79 23.98
N SER A 21 5.57 28.63 23.65
CA SER A 21 6.49 29.76 23.46
C SER A 21 7.59 29.47 22.43
N ILE A 22 7.75 30.38 21.46
CA ILE A 22 8.84 30.32 20.47
C ILE A 22 10.23 30.46 21.13
N SER A 23 10.36 31.28 22.17
CA SER A 23 11.65 31.52 22.83
C SER A 23 12.16 30.28 23.56
N LEU A 24 11.30 29.63 24.35
CA LEU A 24 11.59 28.34 24.99
C LEU A 24 11.88 27.25 23.95
N ALA A 25 11.10 27.17 22.87
CA ALA A 25 11.37 26.22 21.79
C ALA A 25 12.72 26.44 21.11
N ALA A 26 13.15 27.70 20.95
CA ALA A 26 14.47 28.02 20.44
C ALA A 26 15.58 27.50 21.37
N GLN A 27 15.44 27.72 22.68
CA GLN A 27 16.40 27.24 23.68
C GLN A 27 16.51 25.71 23.67
N GLU A 28 15.38 24.99 23.72
CA GLU A 28 15.35 23.52 23.69
C GLU A 28 15.85 22.93 22.37
N CYS A 29 15.66 23.62 21.25
CA CYS A 29 16.14 23.19 19.93
C CYS A 29 17.56 23.70 19.60
N HIS A 30 18.25 24.31 20.56
CA HIS A 30 19.57 24.93 20.41
C HIS A 30 19.65 25.87 19.19
N LEU A 31 18.71 26.82 19.15
CA LEU A 31 18.54 27.84 18.12
C LEU A 31 18.45 29.23 18.74
N SER A 32 18.74 30.25 17.94
CA SER A 32 18.31 31.61 18.28
C SER A 32 16.79 31.75 18.08
N GLN A 33 16.15 32.63 18.84
CA GLN A 33 14.71 32.88 18.71
C GLN A 33 14.31 33.34 17.29
N PRO A 34 15.07 34.19 16.57
CA PRO A 34 14.79 34.50 15.17
C PRO A 34 14.86 33.26 14.27
N ALA A 35 15.82 32.37 14.48
CA ALA A 35 15.93 31.14 13.69
C ALA A 35 14.77 30.16 13.95
N ALA A 36 14.28 30.05 15.19
CA ALA A 36 13.09 29.27 15.49
C ALA A 36 11.82 29.86 14.85
N SER A 37 11.69 31.19 14.85
CA SER A 37 10.57 31.88 14.17
C SER A 37 10.60 31.62 12.66
N GLN A 38 11.77 31.72 12.03
CA GLN A 38 11.94 31.43 10.61
C GLN A 38 11.69 29.95 10.28
N ALA A 39 12.07 29.03 11.18
CA ALA A 39 11.78 27.61 11.02
C ALA A 39 10.27 27.34 10.99
N ILE A 40 9.50 27.94 11.90
CA ILE A 40 8.03 27.84 11.93
C ILE A 40 7.43 28.45 10.67
N ALA A 41 7.81 29.68 10.32
CA ALA A 41 7.30 30.36 9.12
C ALA A 41 7.61 29.57 7.82
N GLY A 42 8.81 28.98 7.73
CA GLY A 42 9.18 28.11 6.62
C GLY A 42 8.33 26.84 6.56
N LEU A 43 8.00 26.23 7.70
CA LEU A 43 7.11 25.08 7.75
C LEU A 43 5.68 25.44 7.33
N GLU A 44 5.16 26.57 7.82
CA GLU A 44 3.84 27.09 7.44
C GLU A 44 3.77 27.37 5.94
N ALA A 45 4.83 27.92 5.35
CA ALA A 45 4.92 28.15 3.91
C ALA A 45 4.97 26.85 3.09
N GLU A 46 5.72 25.84 3.55
CA GLU A 46 5.80 24.53 2.89
C GLU A 46 4.47 23.76 2.96
N VAL A 47 3.75 23.88 4.07
CA VAL A 47 2.45 23.24 4.28
C VAL A 47 1.30 24.03 3.65
N GLY A 48 1.47 25.34 3.44
CA GLY A 48 0.46 26.22 2.85
C GLY A 48 -0.61 26.70 3.84
N ALA A 49 -0.35 26.62 5.15
CA ALA A 49 -1.30 27.01 6.18
C ALA A 49 -0.59 27.57 7.42
N GLN A 50 -1.25 28.51 8.10
CA GLN A 50 -0.81 28.95 9.43
C GLN A 50 -1.05 27.82 10.43
N LEU A 51 0.00 27.39 11.11
CA LEU A 51 -0.01 26.29 12.06
C LEU A 51 -0.08 26.78 13.51
N LEU A 52 0.48 27.96 13.80
CA LEU A 52 0.48 28.54 15.13
C LEU A 52 -0.11 29.96 15.13
N VAL A 53 -0.85 30.29 16.18
CA VAL A 53 -1.39 31.62 16.41
C VAL A 53 -1.11 32.04 17.84
N ARG A 54 -0.79 33.33 18.04
CA ARG A 54 -0.68 33.90 19.38
C ARG A 54 -2.08 34.29 19.85
N ARG A 55 -2.56 33.67 20.93
CA ARG A 55 -3.78 34.10 21.63
C ARG A 55 -3.37 34.69 22.98
N THR A 56 -3.74 35.94 23.21
CA THR A 56 -3.29 36.76 24.35
C THR A 56 -1.76 36.70 24.53
N ARG A 57 -1.25 35.84 25.42
CA ARG A 57 0.18 35.69 25.71
C ARG A 57 0.76 34.35 25.24
N ASP A 58 -0.09 33.37 24.96
CA ASP A 58 0.32 32.00 24.67
C ASP A 58 0.31 31.71 23.16
N LEU A 59 1.29 30.93 22.73
CA LEU A 59 1.33 30.38 21.38
C LEU A 59 0.54 29.08 21.36
N VAL A 60 -0.52 29.01 20.55
CA VAL A 60 -1.39 27.85 20.47
C VAL A 60 -1.52 27.37 19.01
N PRO A 61 -1.75 26.07 18.77
CA PRO A 61 -2.01 25.58 17.43
C PRO A 61 -3.33 26.11 16.87
N THR A 62 -3.34 26.42 15.57
CA THR A 62 -4.59 26.60 14.78
C THR A 62 -5.28 25.24 14.60
N PRO A 63 -6.51 25.17 14.04
CA PRO A 63 -7.12 23.88 13.65
C PRO A 63 -6.20 23.05 12.74
N CYS A 64 -5.62 23.68 11.72
CA CYS A 64 -4.61 23.06 10.84
C CYS A 64 -3.38 22.60 11.63
N GLY A 65 -2.88 23.44 12.53
CA GLY A 65 -1.77 23.11 13.43
C GLY A 65 -2.05 21.87 14.28
N ALA A 66 -3.23 21.78 14.89
CA ALA A 66 -3.62 20.67 15.75
C ALA A 66 -3.71 19.34 14.98
N MET A 67 -4.20 19.37 13.74
CA MET A 67 -4.17 18.21 12.85
C MET A 67 -2.72 17.79 12.54
N PHE A 68 -1.88 18.75 12.19
CA PHE A 68 -0.49 18.51 11.79
C PHE A 68 0.39 17.99 12.92
N VAL A 69 0.19 18.44 14.17
CA VAL A 69 0.94 17.96 15.36
C VAL A 69 0.94 16.43 15.40
N ARG A 70 -0.24 15.81 15.27
CA ARG A 70 -0.38 14.34 15.34
C ARG A 70 0.39 13.61 14.25
N ARG A 71 0.48 14.20 13.06
CA ARG A 71 1.17 13.65 11.89
C ARG A 71 2.68 13.84 12.01
N VAL A 72 3.12 15.00 12.47
CA VAL A 72 4.54 15.29 12.71
C VAL A 72 5.10 14.41 13.83
N GLU A 73 4.35 14.21 14.92
CA GLU A 73 4.72 13.29 16.00
C GLU A 73 4.91 11.86 15.47
N ALA A 74 3.94 11.35 14.71
CA ALA A 74 4.03 10.03 14.10
C ALA A 74 5.21 9.91 13.12
N ALA A 75 5.43 10.93 12.28
CA ALA A 75 6.53 10.96 11.34
C ALA A 75 7.90 10.91 12.05
N LEU A 76 8.12 11.73 13.08
CA LEU A 76 9.36 11.73 13.86
C LEU A 76 9.54 10.42 14.62
N GLN A 77 8.46 9.80 15.11
CA GLN A 77 8.52 8.46 15.70
C GLN A 77 8.97 7.41 14.68
N HIS A 78 8.43 7.41 13.46
CA HIS A 78 8.85 6.49 12.40
C HIS A 78 10.33 6.67 12.05
N LEU A 79 10.82 7.90 11.96
CA LEU A 79 12.25 8.18 11.75
C LEU A 79 13.11 7.63 12.89
N ARG A 80 12.69 7.85 14.14
CA ARG A 80 13.39 7.32 15.33
C ARG A 80 13.41 5.79 15.34
N PHE A 81 12.31 5.13 14.99
CA PHE A 81 12.24 3.67 14.88
C PHE A 81 13.12 3.15 13.76
N GLY A 82 13.11 3.79 12.58
CA GLY A 82 13.98 3.43 11.46
C GLY A 82 15.46 3.59 11.79
N ALA A 83 15.85 4.71 12.41
CA ALA A 83 17.22 4.96 12.85
C ALA A 83 17.71 3.91 13.88
N ARG A 84 16.87 3.59 14.87
CA ARG A 84 17.18 2.53 15.85
C ARG A 84 17.24 1.15 15.20
N GLY A 85 16.35 0.86 14.25
CA GLY A 85 16.35 -0.38 13.48
C GLY A 85 17.64 -0.53 12.69
N ALA A 86 18.10 0.55 12.04
CA ALA A 86 19.35 0.57 11.29
C ALA A 86 20.57 0.22 12.16
N GLN A 87 20.62 0.75 13.39
CA GLN A 87 21.68 0.48 14.35
C GLN A 87 21.61 -0.92 14.96
N ARG A 88 20.41 -1.46 15.18
CA ARG A 88 20.24 -2.84 15.69
C ARG A 88 20.65 -3.89 14.67
N ALA A 89 20.41 -3.62 13.38
CA ALA A 89 20.84 -4.48 12.29
C ALA A 89 22.36 -4.40 12.04
N ALA A 90 23.06 -3.43 12.63
CA ALA A 90 24.51 -3.29 12.51
C ALA A 90 25.24 -4.35 13.33
N THR A 91 26.34 -4.86 12.78
CA THR A 91 27.21 -5.86 13.41
C THR A 91 28.57 -5.25 13.79
N GLY A 92 29.30 -5.91 14.69
CA GLY A 92 30.69 -5.56 15.00
C GLY A 92 30.91 -4.16 15.61
N GLU A 93 32.00 -3.51 15.19
CA GLU A 93 32.41 -2.18 15.70
C GLU A 93 31.40 -1.08 15.40
N ALA A 94 30.65 -1.19 14.30
CA ALA A 94 29.65 -0.21 13.92
C ALA A 94 28.54 -0.07 14.98
N ARG A 95 28.16 -1.19 15.62
CA ARG A 95 27.20 -1.19 16.73
C ARG A 95 27.72 -0.47 17.98
N LYS A 96 29.03 -0.49 18.23
CA LYS A 96 29.65 0.17 19.41
C LYS A 96 29.70 1.70 19.28
N ARG A 97 29.74 2.22 18.05
CA ARG A 97 29.75 3.66 17.75
C ARG A 97 28.36 4.27 17.53
N ALA A 98 27.30 3.48 17.72
CA ALA A 98 25.94 3.88 17.42
C ALA A 98 25.42 4.93 18.43
N HIS A 99 25.15 6.14 17.94
CA HIS A 99 24.46 7.20 18.68
C HIS A 99 23.15 7.58 17.98
N PRO A 100 22.08 7.97 18.70
CA PRO A 100 20.84 8.43 18.06
C PRO A 100 21.11 9.54 17.07
N PHE A 101 20.68 9.33 15.82
CA PHE A 101 20.99 10.24 14.71
C PHE A 101 19.74 10.74 13.98
N ASP A 102 18.54 10.26 14.36
CA ASP A 102 17.25 10.66 13.80
C ASP A 102 17.04 12.18 13.84
N THR A 103 17.57 12.83 14.88
CA THR A 103 17.50 14.27 15.11
C THR A 103 18.39 15.10 14.19
N GLN A 104 19.40 14.50 13.57
CA GLN A 104 20.41 15.15 12.73
C GLN A 104 20.18 14.89 11.23
N MET A 105 19.24 14.01 10.89
CA MET A 105 18.89 13.73 9.50
C MET A 105 18.31 14.97 8.82
N THR A 106 18.55 15.09 7.53
CA THR A 106 17.97 16.13 6.69
C THR A 106 16.94 15.55 5.73
N ALA A 107 15.97 16.38 5.32
CA ALA A 107 15.00 16.00 4.31
C ALA A 107 15.66 15.62 2.97
N ALA A 108 16.81 16.20 2.63
CA ALA A 108 17.55 15.86 1.43
C ALA A 108 18.14 14.43 1.50
N GLN A 109 18.70 14.05 2.66
CA GLN A 109 19.20 12.69 2.90
C GLN A 109 18.08 11.65 2.86
N LEU A 110 16.93 11.94 3.48
CA LEU A 110 15.76 11.06 3.43
C LEU A 110 15.25 10.86 2.00
N ARG A 111 15.13 11.95 1.22
CA ARG A 111 14.72 11.87 -0.19
C ARG A 111 15.70 11.06 -1.03
N ALA A 112 17.00 11.26 -0.83
CA ALA A 112 18.04 10.48 -1.51
C ALA A 112 17.93 8.99 -1.15
N LEU A 113 17.79 8.66 0.14
CA LEU A 113 17.61 7.29 0.62
C LEU A 113 16.41 6.60 -0.02
N ILE A 114 15.23 7.24 0.01
CA ILE A 114 13.99 6.70 -0.57
C ILE A 114 14.15 6.53 -2.10
N ALA A 115 14.73 7.51 -2.80
CA ALA A 115 14.91 7.44 -4.24
C ALA A 115 15.86 6.29 -4.63
N ILE A 116 17.01 6.13 -3.95
CA ILE A 116 17.94 5.03 -4.21
C ILE A 116 17.27 3.68 -3.91
N ALA A 117 16.51 3.59 -2.81
CA ALA A 117 15.79 2.37 -2.45
C ALA A 117 14.75 1.95 -3.49
N ASN A 118 14.06 2.92 -4.10
CA ASN A 118 13.05 2.65 -5.13
C ASN A 118 13.65 2.29 -6.49
N THR A 119 14.83 2.81 -6.84
CA THR A 119 15.41 2.65 -8.18
C THR A 119 16.52 1.61 -8.25
N GLY A 120 17.16 1.25 -7.12
CA GLY A 120 18.37 0.43 -7.10
C GLY A 120 19.58 1.09 -7.78
N SER A 121 19.51 2.39 -8.09
CA SER A 121 20.51 3.10 -8.90
C SER A 121 20.66 4.56 -8.49
N PHE A 122 21.89 4.98 -8.20
CA PHE A 122 22.22 6.38 -7.93
C PHE A 122 21.89 7.30 -9.12
N THR A 123 22.13 6.84 -10.34
CA THR A 123 21.89 7.62 -11.55
C THR A 123 20.40 7.85 -11.77
N VAL A 124 19.59 6.78 -11.71
CA VAL A 124 18.13 6.89 -11.87
C VAL A 124 17.51 7.67 -10.71
N ALA A 125 18.01 7.49 -9.48
CA ALA A 125 17.57 8.26 -8.33
C ALA A 125 17.85 9.77 -8.50
N ALA A 126 19.01 10.13 -9.03
CA ALA A 126 19.38 11.52 -9.31
C ALA A 126 18.46 12.14 -10.38
N MET A 127 18.17 11.40 -11.46
CA MET A 127 17.22 11.83 -12.47
C MET A 127 15.81 12.04 -11.89
N GLN A 128 15.32 11.10 -11.07
CA GLN A 128 14.00 11.20 -10.43
C GLN A 128 13.90 12.40 -9.48
N LEU A 129 15.00 12.75 -8.80
CA LEU A 129 15.05 13.89 -7.88
C LEU A 129 15.33 15.22 -8.59
N GLY A 130 15.67 15.23 -9.88
CA GLY A 130 16.10 16.43 -10.60
C GLY A 130 17.43 16.99 -10.07
N LEU A 131 18.35 16.10 -9.65
CA LEU A 131 19.64 16.46 -9.06
C LEU A 131 20.79 15.83 -9.85
N SER A 132 22.00 16.34 -9.65
CA SER A 132 23.20 15.67 -10.14
C SER A 132 23.48 14.37 -9.36
N GLN A 133 24.02 13.34 -10.02
CA GLN A 133 24.41 12.10 -9.35
C GLN A 133 25.41 12.33 -8.19
N PRO A 134 26.45 13.20 -8.31
CA PRO A 134 27.32 13.53 -7.17
C PRO A 134 26.58 14.10 -5.96
N THR A 135 25.51 14.88 -6.17
CA THR A 135 24.68 15.42 -5.08
C THR A 135 23.98 14.29 -4.30
N VAL A 136 23.38 13.33 -5.02
CA VAL A 136 22.71 12.18 -4.39
C VAL A 136 23.71 11.27 -3.67
N HIS A 137 24.86 11.01 -4.30
CA HIS A 137 25.92 10.23 -3.67
C HIS A 137 26.44 10.88 -2.38
N ARG A 138 26.65 12.21 -2.38
CA ARG A 138 27.07 12.97 -1.18
C ARG A 138 26.01 12.88 -0.07
N ALA A 139 24.73 13.03 -0.40
CA ALA A 139 23.66 12.89 0.58
C ALA A 139 23.64 11.49 1.21
N ALA A 140 23.78 10.44 0.40
CA ALA A 140 23.86 9.06 0.86
C ALA A 140 25.08 8.81 1.76
N ARG A 141 26.28 9.27 1.36
CA ARG A 141 27.51 9.10 2.15
C ARG A 141 27.46 9.86 3.47
N ASN A 142 26.93 11.08 3.47
CA ASN A 142 26.74 11.84 4.70
C ASN A 142 25.74 11.14 5.63
N LEU A 143 24.72 10.46 5.08
CA LEU A 143 23.78 9.70 5.88
C LEU A 143 24.40 8.43 6.47
N GLU A 144 25.23 7.71 5.72
CA GLU A 144 26.00 6.56 6.24
C GLU A 144 26.98 6.98 7.34
N ALA A 145 27.69 8.10 7.14
CA ALA A 145 28.58 8.67 8.14
C ALA A 145 27.83 9.05 9.42
N LEU A 146 26.66 9.68 9.27
CA LEU A 146 25.79 10.03 10.39
C LEU A 146 25.26 8.80 11.14
N ALA A 147 24.89 7.75 10.40
CA ALA A 147 24.38 6.50 10.98
C ALA A 147 25.50 5.60 11.53
N ALA A 148 26.76 5.88 11.19
CA ALA A 148 27.96 5.07 11.46
C ALA A 148 27.87 3.62 10.94
N VAL A 149 27.04 3.38 9.91
CA VAL A 149 26.80 2.06 9.31
C VAL A 149 26.70 2.16 7.79
N PRO A 150 27.16 1.15 7.03
CA PRO A 150 26.91 1.10 5.60
C PRO A 150 25.42 0.87 5.33
N LEU A 151 24.86 1.69 4.45
CA LEU A 151 23.47 1.60 4.02
C LEU A 151 23.37 0.95 2.63
N PHE A 152 24.44 1.07 1.83
CA PHE A 152 24.43 0.63 0.44
C PHE A 152 25.62 -0.29 0.14
N THR A 153 25.36 -1.35 -0.61
CA THR A 153 26.40 -2.22 -1.18
C THR A 153 26.40 -2.11 -2.70
N ALA A 154 27.58 -1.92 -3.28
CA ALA A 154 27.72 -1.91 -4.73
C ALA A 154 27.54 -3.34 -5.27
N THR A 155 26.80 -3.46 -6.37
CA THR A 155 26.63 -4.72 -7.11
C THR A 155 26.97 -4.50 -8.58
N ALA A 156 27.08 -5.60 -9.34
CA ALA A 156 27.39 -5.52 -10.78
C ALA A 156 26.33 -4.72 -11.58
N VAL A 157 25.09 -4.65 -11.08
CA VAL A 157 23.95 -4.03 -11.79
C VAL A 157 23.53 -2.70 -11.14
N GLY A 158 24.10 -2.34 -9.99
CA GLY A 158 23.76 -1.09 -9.32
C GLY A 158 24.06 -1.13 -7.83
N VAL A 159 23.01 -0.95 -7.03
CA VAL A 159 23.10 -0.79 -5.58
C VAL A 159 22.05 -1.66 -4.89
N GLU A 160 22.48 -2.37 -3.86
CA GLU A 160 21.58 -3.06 -2.94
C GLU A 160 21.55 -2.37 -1.57
N LEU A 161 20.42 -2.53 -0.89
CA LEU A 161 20.21 -2.03 0.47
C LEU A 161 20.74 -3.04 1.49
N THR A 162 21.53 -2.58 2.45
CA THR A 162 21.85 -3.38 3.64
C THR A 162 20.62 -3.58 4.51
N ALA A 163 20.64 -4.55 5.44
CA ALA A 163 19.57 -4.71 6.43
C ALA A 163 19.34 -3.41 7.24
N SER A 164 20.43 -2.68 7.55
CA SER A 164 20.36 -1.37 8.20
C SER A 164 19.62 -0.34 7.36
N ALA A 165 19.87 -0.31 6.05
CA ALA A 165 19.14 0.58 5.14
C ALA A 165 17.68 0.19 4.97
N GLN A 166 17.35 -1.10 4.90
CA GLN A 166 15.95 -1.55 4.81
C GLN A 166 15.13 -1.04 6.01
N ALA A 167 15.68 -1.14 7.23
CA ALA A 167 15.03 -0.61 8.42
C ALA A 167 14.86 0.93 8.38
N LEU A 168 15.88 1.65 7.91
CA LEU A 168 15.82 3.11 7.81
C LEU A 168 14.86 3.58 6.72
N VAL A 169 14.83 2.90 5.56
CA VAL A 169 13.93 3.18 4.43
C VAL A 169 12.48 3.02 4.87
N LEU A 170 12.17 1.95 5.60
CA LEU A 170 10.83 1.74 6.15
C LEU A 170 10.40 2.93 7.02
N GLY A 171 11.23 3.34 7.97
CA GLY A 171 10.94 4.52 8.82
C GLY A 171 10.81 5.82 8.01
N ALA A 172 11.66 6.01 7.00
CA ALA A 172 11.66 7.20 6.14
C ALA A 172 10.40 7.29 5.26
N LYS A 173 9.99 6.18 4.63
CA LYS A 173 8.78 6.14 3.80
C LYS A 173 7.51 6.28 4.63
N LEU A 174 7.44 5.65 5.81
CA LEU A 174 6.31 5.84 6.73
C LEU A 174 6.21 7.28 7.23
N ALA A 175 7.34 7.91 7.60
CA ALA A 175 7.37 9.32 7.96
C ALA A 175 6.91 10.21 6.79
N HIS A 176 7.34 9.92 5.57
CA HIS A 176 6.88 10.63 4.38
C HIS A 176 5.37 10.49 4.17
N SER A 177 4.82 9.28 4.37
CA SER A 177 3.39 8.99 4.26
C SER A 177 2.57 9.79 5.29
N GLU A 178 3.02 9.87 6.54
CA GLU A 178 2.37 10.68 7.59
C GLU A 178 2.34 12.17 7.24
N ILE A 179 3.47 12.72 6.77
CA ILE A 179 3.51 14.14 6.41
C ILE A 179 2.66 14.45 5.18
N ARG A 180 2.67 13.57 4.18
CA ARG A 180 1.77 13.69 3.02
C ARG A 180 0.32 13.74 3.49
N GLN A 181 -0.13 12.78 4.30
CA GLN A 181 -1.51 12.75 4.80
C GLN A 181 -1.85 13.96 5.68
N GLY A 182 -0.90 14.49 6.44
CA GLY A 182 -1.11 15.73 7.20
C GLY A 182 -1.33 16.96 6.32
N ILE A 183 -0.62 17.06 5.19
CA ILE A 183 -0.83 18.14 4.23
C ILE A 183 -2.18 17.97 3.50
N GLU A 184 -2.58 16.73 3.19
CA GLU A 184 -3.90 16.42 2.62
C GLU A 184 -5.04 16.77 3.58
N GLU A 185 -4.87 16.48 4.88
CA GLU A 185 -5.79 16.86 5.95
C GLU A 185 -5.98 18.37 6.06
N ILE A 186 -4.89 19.13 5.99
CA ILE A 186 -4.92 20.61 5.98
C ILE A 186 -5.58 21.12 4.70
N GLY A 187 -5.25 20.54 3.55
CA GLY A 187 -5.90 20.87 2.28
C GLY A 187 -7.42 20.69 2.36
N THR A 188 -7.87 19.60 2.96
CA THR A 188 -9.31 19.34 3.19
C THR A 188 -9.95 20.39 4.09
N GLU A 189 -9.31 20.73 5.21
CA GLU A 189 -9.77 21.77 6.14
C GLU A 189 -9.89 23.15 5.46
N LEU A 190 -9.02 23.44 4.49
CA LEU A 190 -9.03 24.68 3.71
C LEU A 190 -9.97 24.65 2.48
N GLY A 191 -10.75 23.57 2.30
CA GLY A 191 -11.63 23.40 1.13
C GLY A 191 -10.88 23.16 -0.19
N GLN A 192 -9.64 22.66 -0.12
CA GLN A 192 -8.76 22.39 -1.24
C GLN A 192 -8.30 20.91 -1.21
N ASP A 193 -9.25 19.97 -1.12
CA ASP A 193 -8.89 18.55 -1.10
C ASP A 193 -8.23 18.16 -2.43
N ARG A 194 -6.97 17.73 -2.33
CA ARG A 194 -6.13 17.23 -3.43
C ARG A 194 -5.43 15.94 -3.03
N GLY A 195 -5.98 15.23 -2.06
CA GLY A 195 -5.41 14.02 -1.51
C GLY A 195 -5.33 12.89 -2.54
N THR A 196 -4.35 12.01 -2.36
CA THR A 196 -4.26 10.77 -3.16
C THR A 196 -4.46 9.55 -2.27
N ILE A 197 -5.43 8.72 -2.65
CA ILE A 197 -5.69 7.42 -2.02
C ILE A 197 -4.96 6.35 -2.84
N ASN A 198 -3.97 5.70 -2.25
CA ASN A 198 -3.19 4.64 -2.90
C ASN A 198 -3.76 3.27 -2.52
N LEU A 199 -4.54 2.67 -3.43
CA LEU A 199 -5.25 1.41 -3.24
C LEU A 199 -4.53 0.26 -3.97
N GLY A 200 -4.04 -0.73 -3.23
CA GLY A 200 -3.67 -2.03 -3.79
C GLY A 200 -4.92 -2.85 -4.10
N SER A 201 -5.08 -3.33 -5.32
CA SER A 201 -6.27 -4.10 -5.70
C SER A 201 -5.93 -5.48 -6.27
N MET A 202 -6.39 -6.53 -5.58
CA MET A 202 -6.31 -7.90 -6.07
C MET A 202 -7.34 -8.17 -7.19
N PRO A 203 -7.14 -9.21 -8.04
CA PRO A 203 -7.95 -9.43 -9.24
C PRO A 203 -9.47 -9.34 -9.06
N LEU A 204 -10.04 -10.04 -8.09
CA LEU A 204 -11.49 -10.05 -7.84
C LEU A 204 -12.09 -8.65 -7.66
N ALA A 205 -11.44 -7.81 -6.85
CA ALA A 205 -11.96 -6.50 -6.50
C ALA A 205 -11.97 -5.52 -7.69
N ARG A 206 -11.18 -5.79 -8.74
CA ARG A 206 -11.02 -4.91 -9.91
C ARG A 206 -12.16 -4.98 -10.91
N THR A 207 -12.99 -6.02 -10.86
CA THR A 207 -14.08 -6.20 -11.84
C THR A 207 -15.27 -5.29 -11.53
N SER A 208 -15.70 -5.23 -10.27
CA SER A 208 -16.95 -4.53 -9.89
C SER A 208 -16.84 -3.69 -8.62
N ILE A 209 -16.13 -4.17 -7.59
CA ILE A 209 -16.10 -3.51 -6.28
C ILE A 209 -15.36 -2.16 -6.34
N VAL A 210 -14.10 -2.19 -6.76
CA VAL A 210 -13.27 -0.97 -6.85
C VAL A 210 -13.83 0.01 -7.89
N PRO A 211 -14.21 -0.41 -9.13
CA PRO A 211 -14.80 0.52 -10.09
C PRO A 211 -16.04 1.24 -9.57
N ARG A 212 -16.97 0.54 -8.89
CA ARG A 212 -18.17 1.15 -8.30
C ARG A 212 -17.85 2.09 -7.15
N ALA A 213 -16.97 1.68 -6.23
CA ALA A 213 -16.58 2.55 -5.11
C ALA A 213 -15.84 3.81 -5.60
N VAL A 214 -15.00 3.68 -6.63
CA VAL A 214 -14.33 4.82 -7.27
C VAL A 214 -15.34 5.72 -7.98
N HIS A 215 -16.33 5.16 -8.67
CA HIS A 215 -17.42 5.94 -9.28
C HIS A 215 -18.16 6.76 -8.21
N ASP A 216 -18.64 6.11 -7.15
CA ASP A 216 -19.36 6.77 -6.05
C ASP A 216 -18.51 7.83 -5.35
N PHE A 217 -17.18 7.64 -5.29
CA PHE A 217 -16.25 8.59 -4.67
C PHE A 217 -16.02 9.81 -5.55
N VAL A 218 -15.72 9.60 -6.83
CA VAL A 218 -15.50 10.70 -7.78
C VAL A 218 -16.75 11.56 -7.97
N GLN A 219 -17.95 10.98 -7.83
CA GLN A 219 -19.20 11.74 -7.87
C GLN A 219 -19.44 12.62 -6.62
N SER A 220 -18.91 12.25 -5.46
CA SER A 220 -19.17 12.96 -4.19
C SER A 220 -18.00 13.80 -3.69
N THR A 221 -16.81 13.65 -4.28
CA THR A 221 -15.57 14.23 -3.77
C THR A 221 -14.84 14.98 -4.87
N GLU A 222 -14.59 16.27 -4.67
CA GLU A 222 -13.86 17.11 -5.62
C GLU A 222 -12.36 17.10 -5.32
N GLY A 223 -11.53 17.09 -6.36
CA GLY A 223 -10.08 17.32 -6.28
C GLY A 223 -9.21 16.16 -5.77
N ALA A 224 -9.77 15.22 -5.00
CA ALA A 224 -9.07 14.01 -4.57
C ALA A 224 -8.90 12.98 -5.71
N GLN A 225 -7.83 12.19 -5.65
CA GLN A 225 -7.51 11.16 -6.64
C GLN A 225 -7.45 9.78 -5.99
N VAL A 226 -7.93 8.76 -6.71
CA VAL A 226 -7.73 7.35 -6.32
C VAL A 226 -6.73 6.72 -7.28
N ARG A 227 -5.57 6.32 -6.76
CA ARG A 227 -4.56 5.57 -7.50
C ARG A 227 -4.74 4.08 -7.21
N VAL A 228 -5.25 3.35 -8.19
CA VAL A 228 -5.38 1.89 -8.12
C VAL A 228 -4.10 1.24 -8.63
N VAL A 229 -3.47 0.41 -7.80
CA VAL A 229 -2.24 -0.30 -8.10
C VAL A 229 -2.52 -1.80 -8.09
N ASP A 230 -2.22 -2.47 -9.19
CA ASP A 230 -2.26 -3.92 -9.27
C ASP A 230 -0.85 -4.54 -9.26
N GLY A 231 -0.79 -5.80 -8.88
CA GLY A 231 0.48 -6.52 -8.75
C GLY A 231 0.33 -7.82 -7.99
N ARG A 232 1.45 -8.49 -7.74
CA ARG A 232 1.47 -9.71 -6.93
C ARG A 232 1.32 -9.35 -5.46
N TYR A 233 0.63 -10.21 -4.71
CA TYR A 233 0.33 -9.97 -3.30
C TYR A 233 1.57 -9.61 -2.43
N PRO A 234 2.72 -10.31 -2.53
CA PRO A 234 3.89 -9.95 -1.72
C PRO A 234 4.44 -8.53 -2.02
N GLN A 235 4.31 -8.07 -3.27
CA GLN A 235 4.75 -6.73 -3.66
C GLN A 235 3.80 -5.67 -3.11
N LEU A 236 2.49 -5.86 -3.27
CA LEU A 236 1.49 -4.93 -2.72
C LEU A 236 1.53 -4.90 -1.19
N LEU A 237 1.71 -6.03 -0.52
CA LEU A 237 1.88 -6.09 0.93
C LEU A 237 3.13 -5.32 1.38
N ARG A 238 4.25 -5.46 0.66
CA ARG A 238 5.46 -4.67 0.94
C ARG A 238 5.19 -3.17 0.80
N SER A 239 4.61 -2.73 -0.32
CA SER A 239 4.26 -1.32 -0.55
C SER A 239 3.28 -0.79 0.50
N LEU A 240 2.33 -1.62 0.95
CA LEU A 240 1.44 -1.29 2.07
C LEU A 240 2.23 -1.11 3.37
N ARG A 241 3.13 -2.02 3.72
CA ARG A 241 3.93 -1.91 4.94
C ARG A 241 4.89 -0.72 4.90
N GLU A 242 5.38 -0.36 3.71
CA GLU A 242 6.33 0.73 3.52
C GLU A 242 5.71 2.14 3.51
N GLY A 243 4.39 2.30 3.36
CA GLY A 243 3.80 3.64 3.26
C GLY A 243 3.36 4.05 1.86
N ASP A 244 3.72 3.27 0.84
CA ASP A 244 3.47 3.55 -0.58
C ASP A 244 2.02 3.22 -1.00
N LEU A 245 1.38 2.26 -0.30
CA LEU A 245 -0.07 2.03 -0.34
C LEU A 245 -0.68 2.41 1.00
N ASP A 246 -1.92 2.91 0.94
CA ASP A 246 -2.72 3.25 2.11
C ASP A 246 -3.54 2.02 2.58
N LEU A 247 -4.11 1.28 1.62
CA LEU A 247 -4.93 0.09 1.86
C LEU A 247 -4.79 -0.92 0.70
N LEU A 248 -5.14 -2.17 0.97
CA LEU A 248 -5.22 -3.27 0.00
C LEU A 248 -6.60 -3.93 0.09
N ILE A 249 -7.22 -4.26 -1.04
CA ILE A 249 -8.46 -5.05 -1.09
C ILE A 249 -8.25 -6.38 -1.83
N GLY A 250 -8.69 -7.48 -1.22
CA GLY A 250 -8.59 -8.81 -1.81
C GLY A 250 -8.84 -9.95 -0.84
N ALA A 251 -8.61 -11.18 -1.30
CA ALA A 251 -8.68 -12.36 -0.45
C ALA A 251 -7.72 -12.24 0.73
N MET A 252 -8.19 -12.55 1.93
CA MET A 252 -7.41 -12.53 3.17
C MET A 252 -6.37 -13.66 3.17
N ARG A 253 -5.45 -13.64 4.15
CA ARG A 253 -4.47 -14.71 4.36
C ARG A 253 -4.66 -15.26 5.76
N SER A 254 -4.50 -16.57 5.89
CA SER A 254 -4.46 -17.25 7.17
C SER A 254 -3.20 -18.12 7.19
N PRO A 255 -2.27 -17.91 8.14
CA PRO A 255 -2.28 -16.86 9.17
C PRO A 255 -2.13 -15.43 8.59
N CYS A 256 -2.38 -14.42 9.45
CA CYS A 256 -2.14 -13.01 9.12
C CYS A 256 -0.68 -12.84 8.63
N PRO A 257 -0.43 -12.13 7.52
CA PRO A 257 0.86 -12.20 6.84
C PRO A 257 1.97 -11.40 7.54
N ALA A 258 1.62 -10.49 8.45
CA ALA A 258 2.56 -9.73 9.28
C ALA A 258 1.86 -9.14 10.51
N GLU A 259 2.61 -8.93 11.60
CA GLU A 259 2.08 -8.38 12.87
C GLU A 259 1.71 -6.88 12.76
N ASP A 260 2.29 -6.16 11.80
CA ASP A 260 2.07 -4.74 11.57
C ASP A 260 0.90 -4.44 10.60
N VAL A 261 0.13 -5.46 10.22
CA VAL A 261 -1.06 -5.31 9.39
C VAL A 261 -2.33 -5.84 10.07
N VAL A 262 -3.44 -5.21 9.75
CA VAL A 262 -4.79 -5.62 10.15
C VAL A 262 -5.54 -6.05 8.89
N GLN A 263 -6.31 -7.13 9.00
CA GLN A 263 -7.22 -7.59 7.95
C GLN A 263 -8.66 -7.50 8.46
N GLU A 264 -9.51 -6.79 7.72
CA GLU A 264 -10.94 -6.63 8.00
C GLU A 264 -11.74 -7.38 6.94
N THR A 265 -12.50 -8.41 7.35
CA THR A 265 -13.40 -9.15 6.46
C THR A 265 -14.56 -8.25 6.04
N LEU A 266 -14.83 -8.19 4.73
CA LEU A 266 -15.99 -7.50 4.18
C LEU A 266 -17.12 -8.48 3.80
N PHE A 267 -16.78 -9.59 3.14
CA PHE A 267 -17.72 -10.62 2.71
C PHE A 267 -16.98 -11.94 2.40
N HIS A 268 -17.72 -13.00 2.12
CA HIS A 268 -17.18 -14.27 1.63
C HIS A 268 -17.49 -14.43 0.14
N ASP A 269 -16.51 -14.93 -0.62
CA ASP A 269 -16.62 -15.18 -2.05
C ASP A 269 -16.26 -16.64 -2.36
N ASP A 270 -17.09 -17.25 -3.19
CA ASP A 270 -16.95 -18.64 -3.61
C ASP A 270 -16.24 -18.76 -4.96
N LEU A 271 -15.34 -19.75 -5.05
CA LEU A 271 -14.76 -20.13 -6.32
C LEU A 271 -15.72 -21.03 -7.13
N ALA A 272 -15.68 -20.89 -8.45
CA ALA A 272 -16.35 -21.77 -9.39
C ALA A 272 -15.37 -22.27 -10.46
N ILE A 273 -15.61 -23.49 -10.95
CA ILE A 273 -14.96 -23.98 -12.17
C ILE A 273 -15.72 -23.41 -13.36
N VAL A 274 -15.04 -22.77 -14.29
CA VAL A 274 -15.69 -22.05 -15.40
C VAL A 274 -15.04 -22.41 -16.74
N ALA A 275 -15.84 -22.30 -17.80
CA ALA A 275 -15.42 -22.55 -19.17
C ALA A 275 -16.21 -21.67 -20.15
N ARG A 276 -15.85 -21.73 -21.43
CA ARG A 276 -16.64 -21.11 -22.50
C ARG A 276 -18.00 -21.81 -22.68
N PRO A 277 -19.06 -21.14 -23.16
CA PRO A 277 -20.41 -21.72 -23.24
C PRO A 277 -20.51 -22.98 -24.12
N GLN A 278 -19.69 -23.10 -25.17
CA GLN A 278 -19.70 -24.27 -26.06
C GLN A 278 -18.67 -25.34 -25.64
N HIS A 279 -18.16 -25.28 -24.41
CA HIS A 279 -17.29 -26.32 -23.86
C HIS A 279 -18.05 -27.66 -23.80
N PRO A 280 -17.44 -28.80 -24.22
CA PRO A 280 -18.13 -30.10 -24.29
C PRO A 280 -18.80 -30.55 -22.98
N LEU A 281 -18.23 -30.16 -21.83
CA LEU A 281 -18.78 -30.50 -20.52
C LEU A 281 -20.20 -29.96 -20.29
N PHE A 282 -20.62 -28.87 -20.95
CA PHE A 282 -22.01 -28.40 -20.85
C PHE A 282 -23.04 -29.33 -21.54
N ARG A 283 -22.59 -30.28 -22.36
CA ARG A 283 -23.46 -31.27 -23.01
C ARG A 283 -23.62 -32.55 -22.19
N LYS A 284 -22.86 -32.70 -21.11
CA LYS A 284 -22.92 -33.89 -20.26
C LYS A 284 -24.07 -33.74 -19.26
N ALA A 285 -24.85 -34.80 -19.05
CA ALA A 285 -25.99 -34.79 -18.13
C ALA A 285 -25.56 -34.53 -16.67
N GLU A 286 -24.41 -35.07 -16.27
CA GLU A 286 -23.80 -34.87 -14.96
C GLU A 286 -22.29 -34.65 -15.15
N VAL A 287 -21.80 -33.49 -14.72
CA VAL A 287 -20.39 -33.10 -14.82
C VAL A 287 -19.73 -33.32 -13.47
N THR A 288 -18.68 -34.14 -13.44
CA THR A 288 -17.88 -34.38 -12.24
C THR A 288 -16.59 -33.58 -12.29
N LEU A 289 -15.93 -33.48 -11.13
CA LEU A 289 -14.61 -32.89 -11.04
C LEU A 289 -13.58 -33.67 -11.88
N ASP A 290 -13.68 -34.99 -11.94
CA ASP A 290 -12.75 -35.83 -12.71
C ASP A 290 -12.87 -35.60 -14.23
N ASP A 291 -14.08 -35.28 -14.71
CA ASP A 291 -14.27 -34.95 -16.13
C ASP A 291 -13.43 -33.75 -16.57
N THR A 292 -13.23 -32.79 -15.67
CA THR A 292 -12.45 -31.57 -15.94
C THR A 292 -10.97 -31.84 -16.18
N LEU A 293 -10.45 -32.99 -15.73
CA LEU A 293 -9.04 -33.35 -15.83
C LEU A 293 -8.65 -33.78 -17.24
N ASN A 294 -9.63 -34.11 -18.08
CA ASN A 294 -9.44 -34.46 -19.49
C ASN A 294 -9.19 -33.22 -20.38
N TYR A 295 -9.24 -32.02 -19.81
CA TYR A 295 -9.12 -30.76 -20.52
C TYR A 295 -7.93 -29.93 -19.98
N PRO A 296 -7.31 -29.10 -20.82
CA PRO A 296 -6.21 -28.23 -20.39
C PRO A 296 -6.68 -27.15 -19.40
N TRP A 297 -6.04 -27.11 -18.23
CA TRP A 297 -6.31 -26.10 -17.20
C TRP A 297 -5.46 -24.84 -17.38
N VAL A 298 -6.12 -23.69 -17.22
CA VAL A 298 -5.51 -22.39 -16.96
C VAL A 298 -5.64 -22.13 -15.46
N ALA A 299 -4.58 -22.38 -14.69
CA ALA A 299 -4.59 -22.29 -13.24
C ALA A 299 -4.17 -20.89 -12.73
N PRO A 300 -4.75 -20.41 -11.62
CA PRO A 300 -4.12 -19.35 -10.82
C PRO A 300 -2.74 -19.81 -10.30
N PRO A 301 -1.80 -18.89 -10.02
CA PRO A 301 -0.53 -19.26 -9.39
C PRO A 301 -0.76 -19.98 -8.05
N ARG A 302 0.01 -21.05 -7.79
CA ARG A 302 -0.17 -21.95 -6.64
C ARG A 302 -0.10 -21.22 -5.29
N GLU A 303 0.71 -20.17 -5.20
CA GLU A 303 0.89 -19.34 -4.00
C GLU A 303 -0.31 -18.42 -3.69
N THR A 304 -1.32 -18.37 -4.55
CA THR A 304 -2.56 -17.62 -4.31
C THR A 304 -3.60 -18.51 -3.63
N PRO A 305 -4.57 -17.95 -2.87
CA PRO A 305 -5.62 -18.76 -2.25
C PRO A 305 -6.41 -19.62 -3.24
N ALA A 306 -6.71 -19.09 -4.44
CA ALA A 306 -7.41 -19.86 -5.48
C ALA A 306 -6.53 -20.98 -6.06
N GLY A 307 -5.23 -20.71 -6.25
CA GLY A 307 -4.29 -21.71 -6.73
C GLY A 307 -4.05 -22.81 -5.71
N GLN A 308 -3.87 -22.46 -4.43
CA GLN A 308 -3.72 -23.44 -3.36
C GLN A 308 -4.94 -24.36 -3.30
N TYR A 309 -6.14 -23.78 -3.27
CA TYR A 309 -7.40 -24.53 -3.31
C TYR A 309 -7.45 -25.47 -4.52
N LEU A 310 -7.17 -24.98 -5.74
CA LEU A 310 -7.15 -25.81 -6.94
C LEU A 310 -6.20 -27.03 -6.81
N TYR A 311 -4.97 -26.77 -6.39
CA TYR A 311 -3.91 -27.79 -6.31
C TYR A 311 -4.21 -28.86 -5.26
N GLU A 312 -4.89 -28.48 -4.17
CA GLU A 312 -5.36 -29.38 -3.12
C GLU A 312 -6.58 -30.17 -3.60
N THR A 313 -7.64 -29.50 -4.07
CA THR A 313 -8.90 -30.11 -4.52
C THR A 313 -8.70 -31.10 -5.67
N LEU A 314 -7.84 -30.79 -6.64
CA LEU A 314 -7.56 -31.68 -7.77
C LEU A 314 -6.39 -32.64 -7.52
N ARG A 315 -5.71 -32.54 -6.36
CA ARG A 315 -4.48 -33.27 -6.04
C ARG A 315 -3.44 -33.22 -7.17
N ILE A 316 -3.29 -32.05 -7.79
CA ILE A 316 -2.45 -31.87 -9.00
C ILE A 316 -1.02 -32.34 -8.78
N HIS A 317 -0.48 -32.13 -7.58
CA HIS A 317 0.89 -32.49 -7.20
C HIS A 317 1.14 -34.00 -7.10
N GLU A 318 0.10 -34.81 -7.05
CA GLU A 318 0.18 -36.27 -6.93
C GLU A 318 -0.04 -36.99 -8.28
N ARG A 319 -0.40 -36.23 -9.33
CA ARG A 319 -0.73 -36.78 -10.63
C ARG A 319 0.53 -36.97 -11.48
N ALA A 320 0.64 -38.12 -12.13
CA ALA A 320 1.73 -38.41 -13.07
C ALA A 320 1.78 -37.44 -14.25
N VAL A 321 0.61 -37.01 -14.73
CA VAL A 321 0.46 -35.99 -15.79
C VAL A 321 -0.42 -34.87 -15.26
N THR A 322 0.12 -33.66 -15.20
CA THR A 322 -0.64 -32.49 -14.75
C THR A 322 -1.60 -32.00 -15.84
N PRO A 323 -2.88 -31.75 -15.51
CA PRO A 323 -3.81 -31.11 -16.43
C PRO A 323 -3.55 -29.59 -16.53
N VAL A 324 -2.79 -29.00 -15.60
CA VAL A 324 -2.42 -27.58 -15.62
C VAL A 324 -1.42 -27.35 -16.74
N ARG A 325 -1.89 -26.73 -17.83
CA ARG A 325 -1.07 -26.41 -19.01
C ARG A 325 -0.64 -24.95 -19.04
N VAL A 326 -1.34 -24.08 -18.31
CA VAL A 326 -1.07 -22.64 -18.26
C VAL A 326 -1.26 -22.14 -16.83
N VAL A 327 -0.40 -21.21 -16.38
CA VAL A 327 -0.52 -20.55 -15.08
C VAL A 327 -0.62 -19.04 -15.27
N SER A 328 -1.71 -18.42 -14.83
CA SER A 328 -1.92 -16.96 -14.97
C SER A 328 -2.92 -16.43 -13.96
N SER A 329 -2.74 -15.18 -13.53
CA SER A 329 -3.70 -14.42 -12.72
C SER A 329 -4.39 -13.29 -13.50
N SER A 330 -4.11 -13.17 -14.81
CA SER A 330 -4.65 -12.12 -15.66
C SER A 330 -6.01 -12.54 -16.24
N LEU A 331 -7.06 -11.81 -15.87
CA LEU A 331 -8.41 -12.02 -16.42
C LEU A 331 -8.46 -11.76 -17.93
N VAL A 332 -7.70 -10.77 -18.42
CA VAL A 332 -7.64 -10.45 -19.86
C VAL A 332 -7.05 -11.63 -20.64
N PHE A 333 -5.95 -12.20 -20.14
CA PHE A 333 -5.33 -13.38 -20.73
C PHE A 333 -6.29 -14.58 -20.67
N LEU A 334 -6.87 -14.83 -19.49
CA LEU A 334 -7.79 -15.93 -19.26
C LEU A 334 -8.99 -15.91 -20.23
N ARG A 335 -9.63 -14.74 -20.39
CA ARG A 335 -10.72 -14.54 -21.35
C ARG A 335 -10.31 -14.88 -22.78
N GLY A 336 -9.13 -14.42 -23.21
CA GLY A 336 -8.60 -14.75 -24.54
C GLY A 336 -8.38 -16.25 -24.70
N THR A 337 -7.77 -16.91 -23.72
CA THR A 337 -7.50 -18.35 -23.77
C THR A 337 -8.78 -19.18 -23.78
N LEU A 338 -9.72 -18.91 -22.86
CA LEU A 338 -11.00 -19.64 -22.80
C LEU A 338 -11.81 -19.47 -24.09
N ALA A 339 -11.72 -18.33 -24.78
CA ALA A 339 -12.43 -18.12 -26.03
C ALA A 339 -11.92 -18.99 -27.20
N LEU A 340 -10.68 -19.49 -27.13
CA LEU A 340 -10.01 -20.19 -28.24
C LEU A 340 -10.20 -21.70 -28.24
N GLY A 341 -10.56 -22.31 -27.12
CA GLY A 341 -10.62 -23.76 -27.04
C GLY A 341 -11.22 -24.29 -25.74
N ASP A 342 -11.16 -25.60 -25.58
CA ASP A 342 -11.74 -26.32 -24.44
C ASP A 342 -10.83 -26.26 -23.21
N TYR A 343 -10.61 -25.04 -22.74
CA TYR A 343 -9.86 -24.76 -21.53
C TYR A 343 -10.81 -24.62 -20.34
N ILE A 344 -10.31 -25.01 -19.17
CA ILE A 344 -10.99 -24.90 -17.89
C ILE A 344 -10.16 -24.05 -16.92
N THR A 345 -10.82 -23.34 -16.03
CA THR A 345 -10.15 -22.61 -14.94
C THR A 345 -11.01 -22.65 -13.69
N ILE A 346 -10.42 -22.21 -12.57
CA ILE A 346 -11.13 -21.92 -11.33
C ILE A 346 -10.95 -20.45 -10.99
N ILE A 347 -12.05 -19.78 -10.70
CA ILE A 347 -12.08 -18.33 -10.51
C ILE A 347 -13.30 -17.94 -9.67
N SER A 348 -13.25 -16.76 -9.07
CA SER A 348 -14.41 -16.15 -8.43
C SER A 348 -15.46 -15.77 -9.46
N ARG A 349 -16.74 -16.02 -9.16
CA ARG A 349 -17.85 -15.53 -10.00
C ARG A 349 -17.92 -14.00 -10.01
N HIS A 350 -17.66 -13.33 -8.87
CA HIS A 350 -17.51 -11.87 -8.85
C HIS A 350 -16.46 -11.37 -9.85
N GLN A 351 -15.32 -12.07 -9.96
CA GLN A 351 -14.24 -11.67 -10.86
C GLN A 351 -14.63 -11.78 -12.34
N ILE A 352 -15.51 -12.73 -12.70
CA ILE A 352 -16.02 -12.93 -14.06
C ILE A 352 -17.45 -12.39 -14.27
N SER A 353 -17.99 -11.61 -13.32
CA SER A 353 -19.40 -11.20 -13.34
C SER A 353 -19.81 -10.49 -14.63
N VAL A 354 -18.89 -9.74 -15.25
CA VAL A 354 -19.10 -9.10 -16.56
C VAL A 354 -19.15 -10.14 -17.68
N GLU A 355 -18.17 -11.05 -17.73
CA GLU A 355 -18.11 -12.11 -18.73
C GLU A 355 -19.27 -13.11 -18.61
N GLU A 356 -19.71 -13.40 -17.39
CA GLU A 356 -20.87 -14.24 -17.08
C GLU A 356 -22.16 -13.56 -17.55
N GLY A 357 -22.36 -12.28 -17.25
CA GLY A 357 -23.51 -11.51 -17.73
C GLY A 357 -23.57 -11.38 -19.26
N LEU A 358 -22.42 -11.43 -19.94
CA LEU A 358 -22.32 -11.47 -21.41
C LEU A 358 -22.42 -12.90 -21.99
N GLY A 359 -22.56 -13.92 -21.16
CA GLY A 359 -22.60 -15.32 -21.57
C GLY A 359 -21.32 -15.75 -22.30
N LYS A 360 -20.15 -15.22 -21.92
CA LYS A 360 -18.84 -15.55 -22.52
C LYS A 360 -18.02 -16.52 -21.70
N ILE A 361 -18.22 -16.52 -20.39
CA ILE A 361 -17.61 -17.48 -19.46
C ILE A 361 -18.73 -17.90 -18.51
N LEU A 362 -18.97 -19.20 -18.39
CA LEU A 362 -20.06 -19.74 -17.58
C LEU A 362 -19.51 -20.72 -16.54
N PRO A 363 -20.07 -20.76 -15.32
CA PRO A 363 -19.75 -21.79 -14.35
C PRO A 363 -20.24 -23.16 -14.83
N LEU A 364 -19.38 -24.17 -14.71
CA LEU A 364 -19.78 -25.57 -14.86
C LEU A 364 -20.66 -25.97 -13.66
N PRO A 365 -21.64 -26.88 -13.83
CA PRO A 365 -22.54 -27.31 -12.77
C PRO A 365 -21.84 -28.29 -11.80
N ILE A 366 -20.72 -27.85 -11.20
CA ILE A 366 -19.90 -28.61 -10.26
C ILE A 366 -19.96 -27.90 -8.90
N ARG A 367 -20.40 -28.61 -7.87
CA ARG A 367 -20.35 -28.12 -6.49
C ARG A 367 -18.95 -28.33 -5.93
N LEU A 368 -18.41 -27.29 -5.31
CA LEU A 368 -17.10 -27.29 -4.68
C LEU A 368 -17.26 -27.16 -3.17
N GLU A 369 -16.58 -28.00 -2.40
CA GLU A 369 -16.55 -27.92 -0.94
C GLU A 369 -15.39 -27.05 -0.46
N GLY A 370 -15.59 -26.23 0.58
CA GLY A 370 -14.54 -25.42 1.18
C GLY A 370 -13.93 -24.36 0.25
N ASN A 371 -14.66 -23.97 -0.80
CA ASN A 371 -14.26 -23.00 -1.82
C ASN A 371 -14.46 -21.53 -1.40
N ALA A 372 -15.11 -21.29 -0.26
CA ALA A 372 -15.37 -19.97 0.28
C ALA A 372 -14.09 -19.30 0.79
N ARG A 373 -13.95 -18.00 0.48
CA ARG A 373 -12.78 -17.20 0.88
C ARG A 373 -13.24 -15.87 1.46
N ALA A 374 -12.67 -15.50 2.60
CA ALA A 374 -12.87 -14.17 3.16
C ALA A 374 -12.19 -13.11 2.27
N ILE A 375 -12.97 -12.15 1.77
CA ILE A 375 -12.52 -11.00 1.01
C ILE A 375 -12.58 -9.79 1.92
N GLY A 376 -11.52 -8.99 1.95
CA GLY A 376 -11.38 -7.94 2.94
C GLY A 376 -10.46 -6.80 2.57
N LEU A 377 -10.39 -5.83 3.47
CA LEU A 377 -9.41 -4.76 3.48
C LEU A 377 -8.19 -5.20 4.29
N THR A 378 -7.01 -4.79 3.86
CA THR A 378 -5.76 -4.94 4.62
C THR A 378 -5.06 -3.59 4.69
N TYR A 379 -4.69 -3.17 5.90
CA TYR A 379 -4.03 -1.89 6.14
C TYR A 379 -3.05 -1.99 7.32
N ARG A 380 -2.15 -1.02 7.46
CA ARG A 380 -1.17 -1.02 8.57
C ARG A 380 -1.90 -0.79 9.90
N SER A 381 -1.51 -1.49 10.96
CA SER A 381 -2.15 -1.39 12.28
C SER A 381 -2.12 0.02 12.88
N ASN A 382 -1.06 0.78 12.61
CA ASN A 382 -0.86 2.14 13.11
C ASN A 382 -1.32 3.23 12.12
N TRP A 383 -1.88 2.86 10.96
CA TRP A 383 -2.32 3.85 9.97
C TRP A 383 -3.61 4.54 10.41
N ARG A 384 -3.62 5.86 10.28
CA ARG A 384 -4.78 6.71 10.56
C ARG A 384 -5.28 7.29 9.24
N PRO A 385 -6.41 6.81 8.70
CA PRO A 385 -6.93 7.36 7.46
C PRO A 385 -7.37 8.82 7.65
N THR A 386 -7.11 9.66 6.65
CA THR A 386 -7.68 11.02 6.54
C THR A 386 -9.21 10.96 6.42
N ALA A 387 -9.90 12.10 6.54
CA ALA A 387 -11.35 12.14 6.36
C ALA A 387 -11.78 11.62 4.97
N THR A 388 -11.09 12.05 3.92
CA THR A 388 -11.30 11.61 2.53
C THR A 388 -11.04 10.11 2.35
N GLN A 389 -9.99 9.59 2.96
CA GLN A 389 -9.70 8.15 2.93
C GLN A 389 -10.78 7.33 3.66
N LYS A 390 -11.31 7.83 4.79
CA LYS A 390 -12.42 7.18 5.50
C LYS A 390 -13.68 7.13 4.65
N ASP A 391 -14.06 8.22 3.99
CA ASP A 391 -15.21 8.25 3.09
C ASP A 391 -15.06 7.20 1.97
N PHE A 392 -13.89 7.11 1.34
CA PHE A 392 -13.63 6.09 0.31
C PHE A 392 -13.72 4.65 0.87
N ILE A 393 -13.21 4.41 2.08
CA ILE A 393 -13.32 3.10 2.74
C ILE A 393 -14.78 2.74 2.99
N GLU A 394 -15.62 3.69 3.44
CA GLU A 394 -17.05 3.45 3.64
C GLU A 394 -17.77 3.09 2.32
N LYS A 395 -17.39 3.73 1.21
CA LYS A 395 -17.91 3.37 -0.12
C LYS A 395 -17.47 1.96 -0.52
N LEU A 396 -16.21 1.58 -0.29
CA LEU A 396 -15.73 0.21 -0.51
C LEU A 396 -16.53 -0.81 0.32
N ARG A 397 -16.74 -0.55 1.62
CA ARG A 397 -17.54 -1.39 2.51
C ARG A 397 -18.96 -1.57 1.99
N ARG A 398 -19.63 -0.47 1.64
CA ARG A 398 -21.00 -0.48 1.11
C ARG A 398 -21.13 -1.31 -0.16
N VAL A 399 -20.22 -1.10 -1.12
CA VAL A 399 -20.24 -1.83 -2.39
C VAL A 399 -19.96 -3.32 -2.17
N ALA A 400 -18.98 -3.66 -1.33
CA ALA A 400 -18.63 -5.05 -1.04
C ALA A 400 -19.78 -5.83 -0.38
N LEU A 401 -20.46 -5.22 0.59
CA LEU A 401 -21.63 -5.83 1.25
C LEU A 401 -22.82 -5.99 0.29
N ALA A 402 -22.99 -5.06 -0.66
CA ALA A 402 -24.02 -5.19 -1.68
C ALA A 402 -23.70 -6.32 -2.69
N SER A 403 -22.43 -6.57 -2.97
CA SER A 403 -21.99 -7.67 -3.84
C SER A 403 -22.34 -9.04 -3.25
N GLN A 404 -22.22 -9.23 -1.94
CA GLN A 404 -22.60 -10.49 -1.27
C GLN A 404 -24.08 -10.86 -1.50
N ARG A 405 -24.98 -9.87 -1.51
CA ARG A 405 -26.44 -10.11 -1.59
C ARG A 405 -26.93 -10.54 -2.97
N VAL A 406 -26.12 -10.38 -4.03
CA VAL A 406 -26.54 -10.73 -5.41
C VAL A 406 -26.40 -12.24 -5.66
N GLU A 407 -25.56 -12.95 -4.90
CA GLU A 407 -25.38 -14.41 -5.03
C GLU A 407 -26.39 -15.23 -4.21
N ASP A 408 -27.00 -14.65 -3.17
CA ASP A 408 -28.03 -15.32 -2.34
C ASP A 408 -29.41 -15.40 -3.00
N VAL A 409 -29.59 -14.81 -4.19
CA VAL A 409 -30.83 -14.99 -4.97
C VAL A 409 -30.65 -16.25 -5.81
N PRO A 410 -31.35 -17.37 -5.50
CA PRO A 410 -31.34 -18.52 -6.39
C PRO A 410 -31.87 -18.04 -7.73
N ASN A 411 -31.12 -18.35 -8.80
CA ASN A 411 -31.52 -18.11 -10.18
C ASN A 411 -32.91 -18.77 -10.35
N ALA A 412 -33.97 -17.97 -10.22
CA ALA A 412 -35.31 -18.45 -10.47
C ALA A 412 -35.37 -18.78 -11.95
N ALA A 413 -35.59 -20.06 -12.24
CA ALA A 413 -35.62 -20.61 -13.58
C ALA A 413 -36.46 -19.73 -14.52
N VAL A 414 -35.85 -19.31 -15.63
CA VAL A 414 -36.54 -18.83 -16.83
C VAL A 414 -36.14 -19.73 -17.98
#